data_AF-A0A7V8YJ47-F1
#
_entry.id   AF-A0A7V8YJ47-F1
#
_cell.length_a   1.000
_cell.length_b   1.000
_cell.length_c   1.000
_cell.angle_alpha   90.00
_cell.angle_beta   90.00
_cell.angle_gamma   90.00
#
_symmetry.space_group_name_H-M   'P 1'
#
loop_
_entity.id
_entity.type
_entity.pdbx_description
1 polymer ?
#
loop_
_entity_poly.entity_id
_entity_poly.type
_entity_poly.pdbx_seq_one_letter_code
_entity_poly.pdbx_strand_id
1 'polypeptide(L)'
;MDALAAVVAATVGASEVSLLIADISGLTLLRLDRAPAPGQPLPLRPAGESVRIDGTPAGQALHTQRVQVCSDSHGFWVYVPVTERGEALGILELLLAISPSERILNYLISAGHALAYVVIADRRFSDLYELGERSTKLTLEAEIQRRLLPGSYACQGPQFALAGWLVPADEAGGDTFDYMVDRDTLHVSITDAMGHGVAAAQLATLGVGSLRNNRRRGLGLVEQAQH
;
A
#
# COMPACT_ATOMS: atom_id res chain seq x y z
N MET A 1 -2.83 1.13 -14.94
CA MET A 1 -3.52 0.09 -14.14
C MET A 1 -4.45 -0.77 -14.99
N ASP A 2 -5.41 -0.17 -15.71
CA ASP A 2 -6.45 -0.91 -16.45
C ASP A 2 -5.94 -1.86 -17.53
N ALA A 3 -4.85 -1.50 -18.23
CA ALA A 3 -4.25 -2.36 -19.24
C ALA A 3 -3.71 -3.67 -18.66
N LEU A 4 -3.03 -3.62 -17.51
CA LEU A 4 -2.48 -4.82 -16.87
C LEU A 4 -3.59 -5.71 -16.34
N ALA A 5 -4.60 -5.12 -15.68
CA ALA A 5 -5.78 -5.85 -15.22
C ALA A 5 -6.56 -6.52 -16.37
N ALA A 6 -6.67 -5.85 -17.52
CA ALA A 6 -7.29 -6.41 -18.72
C ALA A 6 -6.48 -7.57 -19.32
N VAL A 7 -5.15 -7.44 -19.39
CA VAL A 7 -4.26 -8.51 -19.88
C VAL A 7 -4.32 -9.73 -18.95
N VAL A 8 -4.28 -9.51 -17.64
CA VAL A 8 -4.40 -10.59 -16.65
C VAL A 8 -5.73 -11.30 -16.80
N ALA A 9 -6.85 -10.55 -16.86
CA ALA A 9 -8.18 -11.11 -17.04
C ALA A 9 -8.27 -11.99 -18.29
N ALA A 10 -7.80 -11.50 -19.44
CA ALA A 10 -7.81 -12.24 -20.70
C ALA A 10 -6.94 -13.50 -20.65
N THR A 11 -5.79 -13.44 -19.98
CA THR A 11 -4.83 -14.56 -19.92
C THR A 11 -5.35 -15.73 -19.09
N VAL A 12 -6.08 -15.45 -18.00
CA VAL A 12 -6.61 -16.48 -17.09
C VAL A 12 -8.09 -16.79 -17.32
N GLY A 13 -8.75 -16.09 -18.25
CA GLY A 13 -10.18 -16.23 -18.51
C GLY A 13 -11.05 -15.76 -17.32
N ALA A 14 -10.62 -14.74 -16.59
CA ALA A 14 -11.38 -14.21 -15.47
C ALA A 14 -12.61 -13.45 -15.96
N SER A 15 -13.77 -13.73 -15.36
CA SER A 15 -15.02 -13.03 -15.65
C SER A 15 -15.11 -11.68 -14.93
N GLU A 16 -14.40 -11.54 -13.81
CA GLU A 16 -14.31 -10.31 -13.05
C GLU A 16 -12.88 -10.13 -12.56
N VAL A 17 -12.37 -8.89 -12.62
CA VAL A 17 -11.08 -8.51 -12.04
C VAL A 17 -11.20 -7.12 -11.43
N SER A 18 -10.81 -7.01 -10.18
CA SER A 18 -10.79 -5.76 -9.42
C SER A 18 -9.49 -5.63 -8.63
N LEU A 19 -9.06 -4.39 -8.43
CA LEU A 19 -8.02 -4.07 -7.46
C LEU A 19 -8.68 -3.46 -6.22
N LEU A 20 -8.40 -4.05 -5.06
CA LEU A 20 -8.72 -3.47 -3.78
C LEU A 20 -7.46 -2.92 -3.14
N ILE A 21 -7.53 -1.71 -2.58
CA ILE A 21 -6.39 -1.02 -1.98
C ILE A 21 -6.63 -0.83 -0.50
N ALA A 22 -5.61 -1.11 0.31
CA ALA A 22 -5.69 -0.90 1.75
C ALA A 22 -5.85 0.59 2.07
N ASP A 23 -6.82 0.91 2.94
CA ASP A 23 -6.95 2.26 3.46
C ASP A 23 -5.87 2.56 4.52
N ILE A 24 -5.72 3.84 4.87
CA ILE A 24 -4.78 4.33 5.89
C ILE A 24 -5.12 3.90 7.33
N SER A 25 -6.34 3.42 7.59
CA SER A 25 -6.71 2.89 8.90
C SER A 25 -6.22 1.46 9.09
N GLY A 26 -5.90 0.76 7.99
CA GLY A 26 -5.55 -0.67 8.00
C GLY A 26 -6.75 -1.58 8.29
N LEU A 27 -7.98 -1.06 8.23
CA LEU A 27 -9.19 -1.80 8.58
C LEU A 27 -10.00 -2.25 7.36
N THR A 28 -9.93 -1.50 6.27
CA THR A 28 -10.69 -1.80 5.05
C THR A 28 -9.84 -1.76 3.79
N LEU A 29 -10.33 -2.46 2.77
CA LEU A 29 -9.84 -2.47 1.40
C LEU A 29 -10.88 -1.78 0.51
N LEU A 30 -10.51 -0.69 -0.14
CA LEU A 30 -11.38 -0.01 -1.09
C LEU A 30 -11.24 -0.62 -2.48
N ARG A 31 -12.36 -1.06 -3.05
CA ARG A 31 -12.43 -1.51 -4.44
C ARG A 31 -12.36 -0.32 -5.39
N LEU A 32 -11.33 -0.26 -6.23
CA LEU A 32 -11.18 0.82 -7.20
C LEU A 32 -12.21 0.74 -8.33
N ASP A 33 -12.70 1.92 -8.74
CA ASP A 33 -13.60 2.11 -9.87
C ASP A 33 -13.01 1.57 -11.16
N ARG A 34 -13.71 0.57 -11.72
CA ARG A 34 -13.47 0.08 -13.06
C ARG A 34 -14.71 0.37 -13.90
N ALA A 35 -14.56 1.24 -14.89
CA ALA A 35 -15.59 1.37 -15.92
C ALA A 35 -15.66 0.03 -16.69
N PRO A 36 -16.82 -0.65 -16.74
CA PRO A 36 -16.95 -1.83 -17.57
C PRO A 36 -16.70 -1.44 -19.03
N ALA A 37 -15.95 -2.26 -19.76
CA ALA A 37 -15.79 -2.04 -21.19
C ALA A 37 -17.17 -2.15 -21.88
N PRO A 38 -17.46 -1.36 -22.93
CA PRO A 38 -18.73 -1.44 -23.64
C PRO A 38 -19.01 -2.88 -24.10
N GLY A 39 -20.15 -3.45 -23.68
CA GLY A 39 -20.55 -4.82 -24.02
C GLY A 39 -20.08 -5.91 -23.04
N GLN A 40 -19.41 -5.56 -21.94
CA GLN A 40 -19.15 -6.51 -20.86
C GLN A 40 -20.32 -6.57 -19.86
N PRO A 41 -20.55 -7.73 -19.23
CA PRO A 41 -21.46 -7.83 -18.09
C PRO A 41 -21.09 -6.83 -17.00
N LEU A 42 -22.09 -6.31 -16.30
CA LEU A 42 -21.85 -5.53 -15.09
C LEU A 42 -21.09 -6.39 -14.05
N PRO A 43 -20.12 -5.83 -13.34
CA PRO A 43 -19.39 -6.56 -12.30
C PRO A 43 -20.35 -7.02 -11.19
N LEU A 44 -20.06 -8.18 -10.58
CA LEU A 44 -20.89 -8.69 -9.48
C LEU A 44 -20.71 -7.86 -8.21
N ARG A 45 -19.50 -7.31 -8.01
CA ARG A 45 -19.19 -6.47 -6.85
C ARG A 45 -19.09 -5.00 -7.28
N PRO A 46 -19.83 -4.08 -6.63
CA PRO A 46 -19.86 -2.68 -7.02
C PRO A 46 -18.51 -2.03 -6.73
N ALA A 47 -18.03 -1.20 -7.65
CA ALA A 47 -16.84 -0.42 -7.38
C ALA A 47 -17.11 0.71 -6.39
N GLY A 48 -16.06 1.18 -5.70
CA GLY A 48 -16.16 2.06 -4.54
C GLY A 48 -16.60 1.37 -3.25
N GLU A 49 -16.88 0.06 -3.28
CA GLU A 49 -17.19 -0.72 -2.09
C GLU A 49 -15.97 -0.84 -1.16
N SER A 50 -16.18 -0.57 0.13
CA SER A 50 -15.19 -0.82 1.18
C SER A 50 -15.39 -2.21 1.77
N VAL A 51 -14.40 -3.07 1.63
CA VAL A 51 -14.39 -4.44 2.13
C VAL A 51 -13.60 -4.50 3.43
N ARG A 52 -14.17 -5.06 4.49
CA ARG A 52 -13.43 -5.28 5.74
C ARG A 52 -12.24 -6.20 5.53
N ILE A 53 -11.12 -5.91 6.18
CA ILE A 53 -9.97 -6.82 6.22
C ILE A 53 -10.30 -8.00 7.15
N ASP A 54 -10.73 -7.71 8.38
CA ASP A 54 -10.99 -8.76 9.36
C ASP A 54 -12.12 -9.70 8.95
N GLY A 55 -11.82 -11.00 8.98
CA GLY A 55 -12.78 -12.07 8.71
C GLY A 55 -13.08 -12.29 7.23
N THR A 56 -12.33 -11.68 6.31
CA THR A 56 -12.52 -11.87 4.86
C THR A 56 -11.35 -12.62 4.20
N PRO A 57 -11.59 -13.36 3.10
CA PRO A 57 -10.50 -13.98 2.33
C PRO A 57 -9.48 -12.96 1.80
N ALA A 58 -9.94 -11.77 1.41
CA ALA A 58 -9.07 -10.68 0.98
C ALA A 58 -8.15 -10.23 2.12
N GLY A 59 -8.68 -10.05 3.32
CA GLY A 59 -7.86 -9.71 4.48
C GLY A 59 -6.94 -10.84 4.93
N GLN A 60 -7.35 -12.10 4.78
CA GLN A 60 -6.46 -13.25 5.02
C GLN A 60 -5.32 -13.29 4.01
N ALA A 61 -5.58 -13.01 2.73
CA ALA A 61 -4.54 -12.88 1.71
C ALA A 61 -3.56 -11.76 2.06
N LEU A 62 -4.09 -10.60 2.51
CA LEU A 62 -3.30 -9.45 2.93
C LEU A 62 -2.43 -9.77 4.16
N HIS A 63 -2.95 -10.45 5.17
CA HIS A 63 -2.17 -10.79 6.36
C HIS A 63 -1.11 -11.85 6.10
N THR A 64 -1.47 -12.90 5.36
CA THR A 64 -0.59 -14.06 5.13
C THR A 64 0.39 -13.84 4.00
N GLN A 65 0.18 -12.81 3.18
CA GLN A 65 0.90 -12.58 1.92
C GLN A 65 0.89 -13.83 1.02
N ARG A 66 -0.23 -14.58 1.05
CA ARG A 66 -0.46 -15.79 0.26
C ARG A 66 -1.78 -15.70 -0.47
N VAL A 67 -1.81 -16.25 -1.69
CA VAL A 67 -3.03 -16.34 -2.49
C VAL A 67 -4.08 -17.14 -1.75
N GLN A 68 -5.29 -16.59 -1.64
CA GLN A 68 -6.46 -17.28 -1.12
C GLN A 68 -7.40 -17.64 -2.26
N VAL A 69 -7.95 -18.85 -2.23
CA VAL A 69 -8.93 -19.33 -3.21
C VAL A 69 -10.17 -19.77 -2.46
N CYS A 70 -11.32 -19.22 -2.85
CA CYS A 70 -12.62 -19.55 -2.27
C CYS A 70 -13.61 -19.86 -3.38
N SER A 71 -14.50 -20.83 -3.19
CA SER A 71 -15.54 -21.16 -4.15
C SER A 71 -16.92 -20.73 -3.67
N ASP A 72 -17.75 -20.22 -4.58
CA ASP A 72 -19.16 -19.90 -4.35
C ASP A 72 -20.04 -20.38 -5.52
N SER A 73 -21.29 -19.91 -5.59
CA SER A 73 -22.21 -20.23 -6.68
C SER A 73 -21.82 -19.64 -8.05
N HIS A 74 -20.89 -18.69 -8.09
CA HIS A 74 -20.46 -17.99 -9.29
C HIS A 74 -19.12 -18.50 -9.83
N GLY A 75 -18.35 -19.22 -9.02
CA GLY A 75 -17.10 -19.87 -9.43
C GLY A 75 -16.06 -19.88 -8.32
N PHE A 76 -14.82 -19.59 -8.69
CA PHE A 76 -13.67 -19.54 -7.80
C PHE A 76 -13.13 -18.11 -7.72
N TRP A 77 -13.29 -17.50 -6.56
CA TRP A 77 -12.65 -16.24 -6.21
C TRP A 77 -11.18 -16.48 -5.85
N VAL A 78 -10.30 -15.70 -6.47
CA VAL A 78 -8.87 -15.72 -6.23
C VAL A 78 -8.43 -14.35 -5.73
N TYR A 79 -7.83 -14.32 -4.54
CA TYR A 79 -7.33 -13.12 -3.88
C TYR A 79 -5.82 -13.15 -3.88
N VAL A 80 -5.21 -12.30 -4.70
CA VAL A 80 -3.77 -12.26 -4.92
C VAL A 80 -3.20 -11.03 -4.22
N PRO A 81 -2.26 -11.19 -3.28
CA PRO A 81 -1.58 -10.05 -2.67
C PRO A 81 -0.84 -9.20 -3.72
N VAL A 82 -1.05 -7.89 -3.66
CA VAL A 82 -0.29 -6.91 -4.42
C VAL A 82 0.72 -6.31 -3.46
N THR A 83 1.94 -6.82 -3.49
CA THR A 83 2.99 -6.47 -2.53
C THR A 83 4.33 -6.25 -3.21
N GLU A 84 5.10 -5.31 -2.66
CA GLU A 84 6.50 -5.12 -2.99
C GLU A 84 7.34 -4.93 -1.73
N ARG A 85 8.45 -5.67 -1.61
CA ARG A 85 9.39 -5.62 -0.47
C ARG A 85 8.71 -5.59 0.91
N GLY A 86 7.65 -6.36 1.12
CA GLY A 86 6.95 -6.44 2.40
C GLY A 86 5.88 -5.37 2.62
N GLU A 87 5.72 -4.40 1.72
CA GLU A 87 4.57 -3.49 1.72
C GLU A 87 3.37 -4.18 1.08
N ALA A 88 2.28 -4.31 1.84
CA ALA A 88 1.02 -4.85 1.34
C ALA A 88 0.16 -3.71 0.76
N LEU A 89 0.24 -3.48 -0.54
CA LEU A 89 -0.46 -2.36 -1.20
C LEU A 89 -1.96 -2.61 -1.33
N GLY A 90 -2.36 -3.89 -1.44
CA GLY A 90 -3.74 -4.27 -1.67
C GLY A 90 -3.88 -5.70 -2.16
N ILE A 91 -5.04 -5.99 -2.76
CA ILE A 91 -5.44 -7.30 -3.25
C ILE A 91 -5.96 -7.19 -4.68
N LEU A 92 -5.41 -8.00 -5.58
CA LEU A 92 -6.01 -8.26 -6.88
C LEU A 92 -7.02 -9.40 -6.69
N GLU A 93 -8.30 -9.08 -6.88
CA GLU A 93 -9.40 -10.02 -6.78
C GLU A 93 -9.86 -10.43 -8.18
N LEU A 94 -10.00 -11.74 -8.41
CA LEU A 94 -10.45 -12.30 -9.67
C LEU A 94 -11.55 -13.34 -9.44
N LEU A 95 -12.48 -13.44 -10.40
CA LEU A 95 -13.44 -14.55 -10.46
C LEU A 95 -13.12 -15.45 -11.66
N LEU A 96 -12.92 -16.75 -11.39
CA LEU A 96 -12.65 -17.78 -12.39
C LEU A 96 -13.79 -18.80 -12.44
N ALA A 97 -14.15 -19.25 -13.64
CA ALA A 97 -15.19 -20.27 -13.82
C ALA A 97 -14.77 -21.68 -13.36
N ILE A 98 -13.46 -21.95 -13.36
CA ILE A 98 -12.88 -23.24 -13.00
C ILE A 98 -11.81 -23.08 -11.93
N SER A 99 -11.59 -24.13 -11.14
CA SER A 99 -10.57 -24.13 -10.09
C SER A 99 -9.19 -23.83 -10.70
N PRO A 100 -8.45 -22.84 -10.19
CA PRO A 100 -7.14 -22.48 -10.73
C PRO A 100 -6.13 -23.62 -10.51
N SER A 101 -5.37 -23.94 -11.55
CA SER A 101 -4.20 -24.81 -11.42
C SER A 101 -3.02 -24.07 -10.77
N GLU A 102 -2.03 -24.80 -10.24
CA GLU A 102 -0.81 -24.18 -9.70
C GLU A 102 -0.10 -23.27 -10.70
N ARG A 103 -0.12 -23.62 -11.99
CA ARG A 103 0.45 -22.77 -13.06
C ARG A 103 -0.25 -21.42 -13.15
N ILE A 104 -1.57 -21.40 -13.00
CA ILE A 104 -2.36 -20.16 -13.01
C ILE A 104 -2.06 -19.35 -11.73
N LEU A 105 -2.00 -20.02 -10.57
CA LEU A 105 -1.68 -19.35 -9.31
C LEU A 105 -0.29 -18.69 -9.36
N ASN A 106 0.72 -19.38 -9.87
CA ASN A 106 2.07 -18.82 -10.02
C ASN A 106 2.10 -17.62 -10.97
N TYR A 107 1.37 -17.69 -12.08
CA TYR A 107 1.23 -16.56 -12.99
C TYR A 107 0.58 -15.35 -12.29
N LEU A 108 -0.50 -15.59 -11.55
CA LEU A 108 -1.20 -14.55 -10.80
C LEU A 108 -0.31 -13.90 -9.73
N ILE A 109 0.50 -14.69 -9.02
CA ILE A 109 1.49 -14.16 -8.05
C ILE A 109 2.47 -13.22 -8.75
N SER A 110 3.05 -13.62 -9.89
CA SER A 110 3.93 -12.75 -10.67
C SER A 110 3.21 -11.49 -11.17
N ALA A 111 1.96 -11.61 -11.57
CA ALA A 111 1.13 -10.46 -11.97
C ALA A 111 0.86 -9.52 -10.80
N GLY A 112 0.63 -10.05 -9.58
CA GLY A 112 0.48 -9.26 -8.36
C GLY A 112 1.72 -8.43 -8.03
N HIS A 113 2.92 -9.02 -8.15
CA HIS A 113 4.18 -8.28 -8.00
C HIS A 113 4.41 -7.24 -9.10
N ALA A 114 4.12 -7.57 -10.36
CA ALA A 114 4.21 -6.60 -11.45
C ALA A 114 3.24 -5.42 -11.25
N LEU A 115 2.02 -5.71 -10.80
CA LEU A 115 1.01 -4.70 -10.48
C LEU A 115 1.47 -3.80 -9.33
N ALA A 116 2.16 -4.34 -8.32
CA ALA A 116 2.73 -3.56 -7.23
C ALA A 116 3.68 -2.46 -7.74
N TYR A 117 4.58 -2.79 -8.67
CA TYR A 117 5.46 -1.78 -9.30
C TYR A 117 4.67 -0.71 -10.06
N VAL A 118 3.61 -1.09 -10.77
CA VAL A 118 2.76 -0.13 -11.49
C VAL A 118 2.04 0.79 -10.51
N VAL A 119 1.44 0.25 -9.43
CA VAL A 119 0.78 1.03 -8.37
C VAL A 119 1.74 2.03 -7.75
N ILE A 120 2.92 1.57 -7.32
CA ILE A 120 3.95 2.43 -6.71
C ILE A 120 4.39 3.54 -7.68
N ALA A 121 4.50 3.22 -8.97
CA ALA A 121 4.85 4.22 -9.98
C ALA A 121 3.73 5.25 -10.20
N ASP A 122 2.49 4.79 -10.26
CA ASP A 122 1.29 5.56 -10.60
C ASP A 122 0.79 6.44 -9.43
N ARG A 123 1.04 6.03 -8.18
CA ARG A 123 0.73 6.81 -6.96
C ARG A 123 1.25 8.25 -6.98
N ARG A 124 2.31 8.53 -7.75
CA ARG A 124 2.89 9.87 -7.90
C ARG A 124 2.09 10.82 -8.78
N PHE A 125 1.15 10.29 -9.56
CA PHE A 125 0.42 11.03 -10.60
C PHE A 125 -1.10 10.96 -10.43
N SER A 126 -1.58 10.25 -9.41
CA SER A 126 -2.99 10.01 -9.19
C SER A 126 -3.35 10.05 -7.72
N ASP A 127 -4.22 10.99 -7.38
CA ASP A 127 -4.84 11.08 -6.05
C ASP A 127 -5.84 9.93 -5.82
N LEU A 128 -6.09 9.02 -6.78
CA LEU A 128 -7.01 7.89 -6.58
C LEU A 128 -6.61 7.02 -5.38
N TYR A 129 -5.31 6.91 -5.13
CA TYR A 129 -4.76 6.21 -3.98
C TYR A 129 -4.88 7.03 -2.69
N GLU A 130 -4.93 8.37 -2.78
CA GLU A 130 -5.17 9.27 -1.65
C GLU A 130 -6.67 9.50 -1.36
N LEU A 131 -7.53 9.38 -2.38
CA LEU A 131 -8.97 9.58 -2.33
C LEU A 131 -9.66 8.40 -1.65
N GLY A 132 -9.13 7.19 -1.82
CA GLY A 132 -9.60 6.02 -1.09
C GLY A 132 -9.32 6.05 0.42
N GLU A 133 -8.57 7.05 0.88
CA GLU A 133 -8.12 7.21 2.26
C GLU A 133 -8.89 8.32 3.01
N ARG A 134 -9.86 8.99 2.35
CA ARG A 134 -10.59 10.16 2.90
C ARG A 134 -11.74 9.80 3.84
N SER A 135 -11.61 8.74 4.66
CA SER A 135 -12.60 8.50 5.71
C SER A 135 -12.56 9.59 6.79
N THR A 136 -11.43 10.30 6.94
CA THR A 136 -11.24 11.41 7.89
C THR A 136 -10.60 12.63 7.22
N LYS A 137 -11.10 13.84 7.50
CA LYS A 137 -10.45 15.09 7.05
C LYS A 137 -9.17 15.30 7.86
N LEU A 138 -8.00 15.18 7.23
CA LEU A 138 -6.72 15.46 7.87
C LEU A 138 -6.60 16.97 8.15
N THR A 139 -6.02 17.33 9.31
CA THR A 139 -5.58 18.69 9.59
C THR A 139 -4.33 19.02 8.77
N LEU A 140 -3.96 20.31 8.69
CA LEU A 140 -2.79 20.73 7.90
C LEU A 140 -1.49 20.10 8.44
N GLU A 141 -1.32 20.09 9.75
CA GLU A 141 -0.16 19.47 10.40
C GLU A 141 -0.08 17.97 10.17
N ALA A 142 -1.22 17.25 10.16
CA ALA A 142 -1.26 15.83 9.84
C ALA A 142 -0.90 15.58 8.37
N GLU A 143 -1.36 16.43 7.45
CA GLU A 143 -0.99 16.37 6.02
C GLU A 143 0.52 16.61 5.83
N ILE A 144 1.11 17.60 6.52
CA ILE A 144 2.56 17.85 6.48
C ILE A 144 3.33 16.65 7.02
N GLN A 145 2.98 16.18 8.23
CA GLN A 145 3.63 15.03 8.87
C GLN A 145 3.57 13.79 7.99
N ARG A 146 2.41 13.50 7.40
CA ARG A 146 2.21 12.38 6.49
C ARG A 146 3.16 12.42 5.29
N ARG A 147 3.39 13.60 4.71
CA ARG A 147 4.34 13.77 3.59
C ARG A 147 5.80 13.61 4.01
N LEU A 148 6.12 13.71 5.31
CA LEU A 148 7.47 13.46 5.83
C LEU A 148 7.75 11.97 6.04
N LEU A 149 6.73 11.18 6.36
CA LEU A 149 6.83 9.73 6.55
C LEU A 149 7.32 9.01 5.29
N PRO A 150 7.83 7.77 5.41
CA PRO A 150 8.33 7.04 4.26
C PRO A 150 7.17 6.69 3.33
N GLY A 151 7.44 6.55 2.03
CA GLY A 151 6.42 6.16 1.05
C GLY A 151 5.86 4.73 1.24
N SER A 152 6.43 3.98 2.19
CA SER A 152 6.06 2.62 2.54
C SER A 152 6.28 2.41 4.04
N TYR A 153 5.35 1.82 4.75
CA TYR A 153 5.48 1.63 6.21
C TYR A 153 6.07 0.27 6.58
N ALA A 154 6.31 -0.60 5.59
CA ALA A 154 6.92 -1.89 5.79
C ALA A 154 8.03 -2.13 4.77
N CYS A 155 9.12 -2.73 5.21
CA CYS A 155 10.22 -3.12 4.33
C CYS A 155 10.81 -4.44 4.78
N GLN A 156 10.92 -5.39 3.85
CA GLN A 156 11.51 -6.69 4.08
C GLN A 156 12.66 -6.92 3.09
N GLY A 157 13.78 -7.37 3.64
CA GLY A 157 14.92 -7.91 2.90
C GLY A 157 15.24 -9.34 3.34
N PRO A 158 16.26 -9.98 2.75
CA PRO A 158 16.64 -11.35 3.12
C PRO A 158 17.07 -11.50 4.59
N GLN A 159 17.55 -10.42 5.20
CA GLN A 159 18.16 -10.42 6.54
C GLN A 159 17.37 -9.58 7.57
N PHE A 160 16.30 -8.89 7.15
CA PHE A 160 15.55 -8.02 8.04
C PHE A 160 14.08 -7.91 7.62
N ALA A 161 13.23 -7.58 8.58
CA ALA A 161 11.89 -7.09 8.37
C ALA A 161 11.69 -5.85 9.26
N LEU A 162 11.17 -4.77 8.68
CA LEU A 162 10.86 -3.52 9.34
C LEU A 162 9.39 -3.22 9.10
N ALA A 163 8.67 -2.83 10.15
CA ALA A 163 7.34 -2.26 10.05
C ALA A 163 7.27 -1.06 11.00
N GLY A 164 6.72 0.04 10.51
CA GLY A 164 6.44 1.25 11.26
C GLY A 164 4.94 1.53 11.22
N TRP A 165 4.43 2.13 12.28
CA TRP A 165 3.06 2.64 12.30
C TRP A 165 3.04 3.93 13.09
N LEU A 166 2.36 4.93 12.56
CA LEU A 166 2.07 6.16 13.27
C LEU A 166 0.56 6.20 13.52
N VAL A 167 0.16 6.22 14.79
CA VAL A 167 -1.24 6.37 15.15
C VAL A 167 -1.65 7.83 14.87
N PRO A 168 -2.65 8.08 14.03
CA PRO A 168 -3.13 9.44 13.80
C PRO A 168 -3.68 10.01 15.11
N ALA A 169 -3.27 11.23 15.46
CA ALA A 169 -3.91 12.01 16.51
C ALA A 169 -4.36 13.33 15.91
N ASP A 170 -5.58 13.75 16.24
CA ASP A 170 -6.28 14.88 15.60
C ASP A 170 -5.52 16.22 15.68
N GLU A 171 -4.50 16.34 16.54
CA GLU A 171 -3.72 17.57 16.77
C GLU A 171 -2.17 17.37 16.77
N ALA A 172 -1.66 16.17 16.46
CA ALA A 172 -0.23 15.87 16.54
C ALA A 172 0.42 15.70 15.16
N GLY A 173 1.27 16.65 14.77
CA GLY A 173 2.02 16.63 13.50
C GLY A 173 3.55 16.56 13.67
N GLY A 174 4.05 16.30 14.89
CA GLY A 174 5.48 16.37 15.21
C GLY A 174 6.25 15.06 15.05
N ASP A 175 5.58 13.93 15.29
CA ASP A 175 6.23 12.62 15.30
C ASP A 175 6.49 12.12 13.87
N THR A 176 7.69 11.65 13.61
CA THR A 176 8.00 11.02 12.31
C THR A 176 8.89 9.82 12.50
N PHE A 177 8.87 8.93 11.51
CA PHE A 177 9.91 7.95 11.32
C PHE A 177 10.41 8.01 9.88
N ASP A 178 11.68 7.67 9.66
CA ASP A 178 12.28 7.50 8.34
C ASP A 178 13.12 6.22 8.36
N TYR A 179 13.20 5.54 7.23
CA TYR A 179 14.18 4.47 7.06
C TYR A 179 14.76 4.48 5.65
N MET A 180 15.95 3.91 5.53
CA MET A 180 16.63 3.73 4.26
C MET A 180 17.46 2.45 4.32
N VAL A 181 17.37 1.67 3.25
CA VAL A 181 18.12 0.43 3.08
C VAL A 181 19.26 0.73 2.12
N ASP A 182 20.49 0.65 2.62
CA ASP A 182 21.71 0.63 1.80
C ASP A 182 22.14 -0.82 1.53
N ARG A 183 23.27 -1.02 0.86
CA ARG A 183 23.79 -2.34 0.48
C ARG A 183 23.94 -3.31 1.66
N ASP A 184 24.42 -2.82 2.79
CA ASP A 184 24.72 -3.62 4.00
C ASP A 184 24.18 -3.00 5.30
N THR A 185 23.51 -1.84 5.20
CA THR A 185 23.11 -1.05 6.36
C THR A 185 21.64 -0.64 6.26
N LEU A 186 20.87 -0.90 7.32
CA LEU A 186 19.53 -0.35 7.50
C LEU A 186 19.61 0.87 8.41
N HIS A 187 19.34 2.05 7.86
CA HIS A 187 19.19 3.28 8.63
C HIS A 187 17.73 3.42 9.07
N VAL A 188 17.52 3.69 10.35
CA VAL A 188 16.20 3.99 10.93
C VAL A 188 16.33 5.22 11.82
N SER A 189 15.40 6.16 11.68
CA SER A 189 15.28 7.32 12.57
C SER A 189 13.84 7.49 13.01
N ILE A 190 13.65 7.81 14.29
CA ILE A 190 12.37 8.21 14.86
C ILE A 190 12.61 9.59 15.47
N THR A 191 11.75 10.55 15.18
CA THR A 191 11.87 11.93 15.66
C THR A 191 10.57 12.34 16.33
N ASP A 192 10.69 13.02 17.46
CA ASP A 192 9.59 13.69 18.16
C ASP A 192 9.88 15.19 18.13
N ALA A 193 9.03 15.95 17.45
CA ALA A 193 9.16 17.39 17.39
C ALA A 193 8.35 18.03 18.53
N MET A 194 9.08 18.74 19.40
CA MET A 194 8.50 19.44 20.54
C MET A 194 7.32 20.35 20.14
N GLY A 195 6.22 20.23 20.88
CA GLY A 195 5.01 21.04 20.70
C GLY A 195 3.90 20.28 20.00
N HIS A 196 2.95 21.00 19.41
CA HIS A 196 1.83 20.43 18.67
C HIS A 196 1.42 21.34 17.50
N GLY A 197 0.55 20.86 16.62
CA GLY A 197 0.06 21.61 15.46
C GLY A 197 1.15 21.92 14.43
N VAL A 198 0.93 23.01 13.67
CA VAL A 198 1.77 23.41 12.52
C VAL A 198 3.23 23.70 12.92
N ALA A 199 3.48 24.25 14.11
CA ALA A 199 4.84 24.55 14.56
C ALA A 199 5.68 23.28 14.76
N ALA A 200 5.08 22.22 15.34
CA ALA A 200 5.72 20.92 15.47
C ALA A 200 5.97 20.30 14.09
N ALA A 201 5.02 20.41 13.16
CA ALA A 201 5.19 19.92 11.80
C ALA A 201 6.31 20.64 11.01
N GLN A 202 6.50 21.94 11.25
CA GLN A 202 7.62 22.71 10.68
C GLN A 202 8.97 22.26 11.24
N LEU A 203 9.06 22.05 12.56
CA LEU A 203 10.26 21.52 13.21
C LEU A 203 10.59 20.12 12.70
N ALA A 204 9.58 19.24 12.59
CA ALA A 204 9.73 17.91 12.01
C ALA A 204 10.24 17.98 10.56
N THR A 205 9.70 18.90 9.75
CA THR A 205 10.14 19.11 8.35
C THR A 205 11.63 19.47 8.28
N LEU A 206 12.07 20.41 9.12
CA LEU A 206 13.47 20.83 9.17
C LEU A 206 14.37 19.71 9.67
N GLY A 207 13.97 19.01 10.74
CA GLY A 207 14.73 17.91 11.33
C GLY A 207 14.90 16.73 10.35
N VAL A 208 13.79 16.22 9.79
CA VAL A 208 13.82 15.14 8.79
C VAL A 208 14.60 15.57 7.55
N GLY A 209 14.41 16.81 7.09
CA GLY A 209 15.16 17.39 5.99
C GLY A 209 16.67 17.39 6.24
N SER A 210 17.10 17.81 7.42
CA SER A 210 18.52 17.83 7.81
C SER A 210 19.09 16.40 7.87
N LEU A 211 18.41 15.47 8.54
CA LEU A 211 18.83 14.07 8.64
C LEU A 211 19.01 13.45 7.25
N ARG A 212 18.03 13.62 6.35
CA ARG A 212 18.09 13.12 4.97
C ARG A 212 19.23 13.78 4.19
N ASN A 213 19.46 15.08 4.35
CA ASN A 213 20.54 15.81 3.69
C ASN A 213 21.92 15.33 4.17
N ASN A 214 22.12 15.25 5.48
CA ASN A 214 23.38 14.83 6.10
C ASN A 214 23.70 13.36 5.76
N ARG A 215 22.68 12.49 5.73
CA ARG A 215 22.81 11.11 5.24
C ARG A 215 23.28 11.07 3.78
N ARG A 216 22.68 11.85 2.88
CA ARG A 216 23.10 11.94 1.46
C ARG A 216 24.51 12.49 1.27
N ARG A 217 25.04 13.23 2.26
CA ARG A 217 26.43 13.69 2.31
C ARG A 217 27.40 12.64 2.87
N GLY A 218 26.90 11.48 3.30
CA GLY A 218 27.72 10.40 3.86
C GLY A 218 28.18 10.63 5.29
N LEU A 219 27.54 11.55 6.03
CA LEU A 219 27.87 11.80 7.44
C LEU A 219 27.45 10.62 8.33
N GLY A 220 28.20 10.39 9.41
CA GLY A 220 27.87 9.35 10.39
C GLY A 220 26.59 9.65 11.18
N LEU A 221 26.02 8.67 11.88
CA LEU A 221 24.77 8.84 12.63
C LEU A 221 24.82 9.98 13.66
N VAL A 222 25.93 10.10 14.38
CA VAL A 222 26.11 11.15 15.40
C VAL A 222 26.16 12.53 14.74
N GLU A 223 26.88 12.66 13.63
CA GLU A 223 26.98 13.92 12.87
C GLU A 223 25.65 14.33 12.26
N GLN A 224 24.84 13.36 11.80
CA GLN A 224 23.49 13.61 11.29
C GLN A 224 22.58 14.23 12.36
N ALA A 225 22.71 13.84 13.63
CA ALA A 225 21.89 14.36 14.73
C ALA A 225 22.37 15.71 15.28
N GLN A 226 23.59 16.14 14.96
CA GLN A 226 24.20 17.38 15.46
C GLN A 226 24.06 18.56 14.50
N HIS A 227 23.67 18.32 13.25
CA HIS A 227 23.62 19.29 12.15
C HIS A 227 22.25 19.34 11.49
#